data_AF-A0AAP5IHW0-F1
#
_entry.id   AF-A0AAP5IHW0-F1
#
_cell.length_a   1.000
_cell.length_b   1.000
_cell.length_c   1.000
_cell.angle_alpha   90.00
_cell.angle_beta   90.00
_cell.angle_gamma   90.00
#
_symmetry.space_group_name_H-M   'P 1'
#
loop_
_entity.id
_entity.type
_entity.pdbx_description
1 polymer ?
#
loop_
_entity_poly.entity_id
_entity_poly.type
_entity_poly.pdbx_seq_one_letter_code
_entity_poly.pdbx_strand_id
1 'polypeptide(L)'
;MLLRRVSTVAATIIAFCGISALAQPNLLLPQVVAQNLTTSPRPQPRPSGWLQELNLTPQQLQQIKVIRNQSKDQLEQKRQAVLQAQQELETLMAGTASKDQVRDKYNQLKKLRQQYADAQFEITLATREILNAQQRQMFTAHMYKQ
;
A
#
# COMPACT_ATOMS: atom_id res chain seq x y z
N MET A 1 -25.50 51.22 -36.01
CA MET A 1 -24.07 50.98 -36.33
C MET A 1 -23.61 49.77 -35.51
N LEU A 2 -23.39 48.60 -36.14
CA LEU A 2 -22.07 48.07 -36.56
C LEU A 2 -21.20 47.75 -35.32
N LEU A 3 -20.63 46.57 -35.08
CA LEU A 3 -20.20 45.50 -35.98
C LEU A 3 -19.98 44.19 -35.18
N ARG A 4 -20.23 43.05 -35.84
CA ARG A 4 -19.80 41.70 -35.47
C ARG A 4 -18.27 41.58 -35.45
N ARG A 5 -17.71 40.65 -34.64
CA ARG A 5 -16.62 39.77 -35.08
C ARG A 5 -16.74 38.38 -34.45
N VAL A 6 -16.81 37.40 -35.34
CA VAL A 6 -16.64 35.95 -35.13
C VAL A 6 -15.21 35.64 -35.55
N SER A 7 -14.51 34.73 -34.86
CA SER A 7 -13.37 34.03 -35.46
C SER A 7 -13.28 32.62 -34.90
N THR A 8 -13.67 31.67 -35.73
CA THR A 8 -13.41 30.23 -35.67
C THR A 8 -12.03 29.92 -36.28
N VAL A 9 -11.66 28.63 -36.26
CA VAL A 9 -10.59 27.90 -37.00
C VAL A 9 -9.54 27.32 -36.05
N ALA A 10 -9.13 26.06 -36.11
CA ALA A 10 -9.62 24.83 -36.74
C ALA A 10 -8.79 23.66 -36.19
N ALA A 11 -9.33 22.45 -36.32
CA ALA A 11 -8.74 21.18 -35.94
C ALA A 11 -7.70 20.67 -36.95
N THR A 12 -6.74 19.83 -36.48
CA THR A 12 -6.01 18.88 -37.35
C THR A 12 -5.57 17.60 -36.61
N ILE A 13 -6.27 16.51 -36.94
CA ILE A 13 -5.79 15.17 -37.37
C ILE A 13 -4.70 14.48 -36.53
N ILE A 14 -5.09 13.43 -35.80
CA ILE A 14 -4.17 12.38 -35.33
C ILE A 14 -4.11 11.27 -36.39
N ALA A 15 -2.91 11.05 -36.93
CA ALA A 15 -2.59 9.99 -37.87
C ALA A 15 -2.55 8.63 -37.18
N PHE A 16 -3.28 7.65 -37.72
CA PHE A 16 -3.18 6.23 -37.39
C PHE A 16 -2.06 5.62 -38.24
N CYS A 17 -1.05 5.02 -37.61
CA CYS A 17 0.03 4.33 -38.31
C CYS A 17 0.28 2.94 -37.71
N GLY A 18 0.13 1.91 -38.55
CA GLY A 18 0.86 0.65 -38.47
C GLY A 18 0.33 -0.45 -37.53
N ILE A 19 -0.51 -1.35 -38.06
CA ILE A 19 -0.58 -2.73 -37.54
C ILE A 19 0.23 -3.59 -38.51
N SER A 20 1.44 -3.96 -38.09
CA SER A 20 2.23 -4.98 -38.77
C SER A 20 1.64 -6.35 -38.46
N ALA A 21 1.29 -7.10 -39.49
CA ALA A 21 0.97 -8.52 -39.40
C ALA A 21 2.23 -9.32 -39.08
N LEU A 22 2.15 -10.20 -38.07
CA LEU A 22 3.07 -11.33 -37.90
C LEU A 22 2.24 -12.60 -37.74
N ALA A 23 2.24 -13.41 -38.79
CA ALA A 23 1.74 -14.77 -38.77
C ALA A 23 2.70 -15.66 -37.98
N GLN A 24 2.18 -16.40 -37.02
CA GLN A 24 2.85 -17.55 -36.42
C GLN A 24 1.83 -18.67 -36.23
N PRO A 25 1.81 -19.70 -37.10
CA PRO A 25 1.06 -20.92 -36.81
C PRO A 25 1.97 -21.78 -35.94
N ASN A 26 1.60 -21.99 -34.68
CA ASN A 26 2.20 -23.08 -33.92
C ASN A 26 1.14 -24.08 -33.48
N LEU A 27 1.45 -25.31 -33.87
CA LEU A 27 0.58 -26.46 -33.97
C LEU A 27 0.12 -26.93 -32.59
N LEU A 28 -1.11 -27.44 -32.58
CA LEU A 28 -1.70 -28.24 -31.52
C LEU A 28 -0.75 -29.34 -31.05
N LEU A 29 -0.37 -29.29 -29.78
CA LEU A 29 -0.02 -30.47 -28.98
C LEU A 29 -0.67 -30.32 -27.60
N PRO A 30 -1.70 -31.12 -27.25
CA PRO A 30 -2.09 -31.24 -25.87
C PRO A 30 -1.03 -32.10 -25.17
N GLN A 31 -0.06 -31.45 -24.50
CA GLN A 31 0.70 -32.16 -23.48
C GLN A 31 -0.27 -32.44 -22.32
N VAL A 32 -0.75 -33.67 -22.26
CA VAL A 32 -1.32 -34.27 -21.06
C VAL A 32 -0.19 -34.29 -20.02
N VAL A 33 -0.10 -33.22 -19.24
CA VAL A 33 0.67 -33.22 -18.00
C VAL A 33 -0.16 -34.02 -17.01
N ALA A 34 0.23 -35.26 -16.78
CA ALA A 34 -0.23 -36.01 -15.62
C ALA A 34 0.13 -35.20 -14.37
N GLN A 35 -0.88 -34.56 -13.76
CA GLN A 35 -0.71 -33.90 -12.47
C GLN A 35 -0.51 -35.01 -11.43
N ASN A 36 0.74 -35.25 -11.06
CA ASN A 36 1.04 -36.00 -9.85
C ASN A 36 0.51 -35.16 -8.67
N LEU A 37 -0.64 -35.56 -8.12
CA LEU A 37 -1.21 -35.04 -6.89
C LEU A 37 -0.34 -35.47 -5.70
N THR A 38 0.88 -34.96 -5.62
CA THR A 38 1.54 -34.84 -4.32
C THR A 38 1.16 -33.48 -3.76
N THR A 39 -0.01 -33.45 -3.12
CA THR A 39 -0.40 -32.38 -2.19
C THR A 39 0.59 -32.38 -1.03
N SER A 40 1.78 -31.83 -1.26
CA SER A 40 2.65 -31.41 -0.18
C SER A 40 1.93 -30.25 0.50
N PRO A 41 1.67 -30.28 1.82
CA PRO A 41 1.01 -29.19 2.51
C PRO A 41 1.85 -27.94 2.26
N ARG A 42 1.31 -26.99 1.49
CA ARG A 42 1.95 -25.68 1.28
C ARG A 42 2.30 -25.15 2.68
N PRO A 43 3.58 -24.91 3.00
CA PRO A 43 3.97 -24.41 4.31
C PRO A 43 3.15 -23.15 4.56
N GLN A 44 2.29 -23.17 5.58
CA GLN A 44 1.54 -21.98 5.93
C GLN A 44 2.55 -20.89 6.27
N PRO A 45 2.38 -19.66 5.76
CA PRO A 45 3.28 -18.55 6.09
C PRO A 45 3.36 -18.45 7.62
N ARG A 46 4.55 -18.71 8.17
CA ARG A 46 4.78 -18.58 9.60
C ARG A 46 4.56 -17.11 9.95
N PRO A 47 3.76 -16.79 10.98
CA PRO A 47 3.44 -15.40 11.29
C PRO A 47 4.69 -14.64 11.72
N SER A 48 5.17 -13.66 10.95
CA SER A 48 6.41 -12.95 11.31
C SER A 48 6.25 -12.02 12.51
N GLY A 49 7.34 -11.84 13.26
CA GLY A 49 7.44 -10.91 14.39
C GLY A 49 6.74 -11.39 15.66
N TRP A 50 6.26 -10.43 16.46
CA TRP A 50 5.66 -10.64 17.78
C TRP A 50 4.46 -11.61 17.81
N LEU A 51 3.80 -11.86 16.67
CA LEU A 51 2.69 -12.84 16.61
C LEU A 51 3.13 -14.28 16.87
N GLN A 52 4.38 -14.63 16.53
CA GLN A 52 4.93 -15.96 16.80
C GLN A 52 5.09 -16.20 18.30
N GLU A 53 5.31 -15.15 19.08
CA GLU A 53 5.64 -15.23 20.50
C GLU A 53 4.38 -15.31 21.39
N LEU A 54 3.20 -14.96 20.86
CA LEU A 54 1.95 -14.86 21.63
C LEU A 54 1.18 -16.18 21.83
N ASN A 55 1.71 -17.33 21.39
CA ASN A 55 1.03 -18.63 21.48
C ASN A 55 -0.44 -18.56 21.00
N LEU A 56 -0.66 -17.93 19.84
CA LEU A 56 -2.00 -17.70 19.29
C LEU A 56 -2.65 -19.01 18.87
N THR A 57 -3.95 -19.15 19.14
CA THR A 57 -4.73 -20.23 18.54
C THR A 57 -4.82 -20.04 17.01
N PRO A 58 -5.03 -21.11 16.22
CA PRO A 58 -5.21 -21.00 14.78
C PRO A 58 -6.34 -20.03 14.38
N GLN A 59 -7.42 -19.99 15.16
CA GLN A 59 -8.54 -19.08 14.95
C GLN A 59 -8.14 -17.61 15.19
N GLN A 60 -7.50 -17.31 16.32
CA GLN A 60 -7.02 -15.94 16.61
C GLN A 60 -6.03 -15.47 15.53
N LEU A 61 -5.11 -16.34 15.13
CA LEU A 61 -4.14 -16.03 14.08
C LEU A 61 -4.84 -15.68 12.75
N GLN A 62 -5.88 -16.43 12.38
CA GLN A 62 -6.63 -16.16 11.16
C GLN A 62 -7.37 -14.81 11.24
N GLN A 63 -8.00 -14.50 12.37
CA GLN A 63 -8.69 -13.22 12.58
C GLN A 63 -7.71 -12.04 12.48
N ILE A 64 -6.54 -12.13 13.10
CA ILE A 64 -5.50 -11.10 13.05
C ILE A 64 -4.98 -10.92 11.60
N LYS A 65 -4.81 -12.01 10.86
CA LYS A 65 -4.41 -11.95 9.43
C LYS A 65 -5.45 -11.19 8.60
N VAL A 66 -6.75 -11.40 8.84
CA VAL A 66 -7.82 -10.69 8.14
C VAL A 66 -7.75 -9.18 8.42
N ILE A 67 -7.67 -8.77 9.69
CA ILE A 67 -7.55 -7.35 10.07
C ILE A 67 -6.37 -6.67 9.37
N ARG A 68 -5.21 -7.34 9.39
CA ARG A 68 -4.00 -6.80 8.74
C ARG A 68 -4.14 -6.71 7.23
N ASN A 69 -4.69 -7.74 6.59
CA ASN A 69 -4.85 -7.75 5.14
C ASN A 69 -5.83 -6.68 4.66
N GLN A 70 -6.93 -6.47 5.39
CA GLN A 70 -7.92 -5.43 5.08
C GLN A 70 -7.32 -4.02 5.16
N SER A 71 -6.40 -3.80 6.10
CA SER A 71 -5.81 -2.48 6.34
C SER A 71 -4.47 -2.26 5.60
N LYS A 72 -3.93 -3.30 4.95
CA LYS A 72 -2.57 -3.31 4.40
C LYS A 72 -2.35 -2.19 3.40
N ASP A 73 -3.22 -2.09 2.39
CA ASP A 73 -3.02 -1.15 1.29
C ASP A 73 -3.19 0.29 1.77
N GLN A 74 -4.17 0.54 2.64
CA GLN A 74 -4.38 1.85 3.26
C GLN A 74 -3.17 2.28 4.11
N LEU A 75 -2.62 1.36 4.91
CA LEU A 75 -1.47 1.66 5.76
C LEU A 75 -0.22 1.92 4.91
N GLU A 76 -0.03 1.15 3.84
CA GLU A 76 1.07 1.31 2.90
C GLU A 76 1.00 2.68 2.18
N GLN A 77 -0.18 3.08 1.71
CA GLN A 77 -0.39 4.39 1.10
C GLN A 77 -0.06 5.53 2.07
N LYS A 78 -0.52 5.44 3.33
CA LYS A 78 -0.21 6.45 4.36
C LYS A 78 1.29 6.51 4.66
N ARG A 79 1.96 5.34 4.73
CA ARG A 79 3.41 5.26 4.91
C ARG A 79 4.15 5.95 3.77
N GLN A 80 3.77 5.67 2.53
CA GLN A 80 4.38 6.29 1.35
C GLN A 80 4.19 7.81 1.35
N ALA A 81 3.00 8.30 1.71
CA ALA A 81 2.74 9.73 1.82
C ALA A 81 3.64 10.41 2.88
N VAL A 82 3.86 9.76 4.04
CA VAL A 82 4.80 10.25 5.07
C VAL A 82 6.23 10.32 4.53
N LEU A 83 6.70 9.25 3.87
CA LEU A 83 8.05 9.19 3.32
C LEU A 83 8.28 10.25 2.25
N GLN A 84 7.33 10.40 1.32
CA GLN A 84 7.39 11.42 0.29
C GLN A 84 7.41 12.83 0.89
N ALA A 85 6.50 13.13 1.84
CA ALA A 85 6.45 14.44 2.47
C ALA A 85 7.71 14.76 3.28
N GLN A 86 8.37 13.73 3.83
CA GLN A 86 9.65 13.88 4.51
C GLN A 86 10.78 14.21 3.53
N GLN A 87 10.90 13.49 2.41
CA GLN A 87 11.91 13.77 1.38
C GLN A 87 11.74 15.18 0.79
N GLU A 88 10.50 15.59 0.53
CA GLU A 88 10.20 16.94 0.07
C GLU A 88 10.59 17.99 1.11
N LEU A 89 10.34 17.74 2.40
CA LEU A 89 10.77 18.65 3.47
C LEU A 89 12.30 18.75 3.55
N GLU A 90 13.01 17.62 3.46
CA GLU A 90 14.49 17.59 3.43
C GLU A 90 15.04 18.39 2.24
N THR A 91 14.41 18.28 1.08
CA THR A 91 14.77 19.06 -0.12
C THR A 91 14.53 20.56 0.10
N LEU A 92 13.38 20.95 0.66
CA LEU A 92 13.08 22.36 0.93
C LEU A 92 14.03 22.95 1.98
N MET A 93 14.43 22.17 2.99
CA MET A 93 15.39 22.59 4.01
C MET A 93 16.80 22.84 3.44
N ALA A 94 17.24 22.01 2.50
CA ALA A 94 18.56 22.13 1.88
C ALA A 94 18.61 23.18 0.74
N GLY A 95 17.46 23.50 0.17
CA GLY A 95 17.34 24.42 -0.96
C GLY A 95 17.19 25.89 -0.58
N THR A 96 16.71 26.69 -1.54
CA THR A 96 16.45 28.13 -1.39
C THR A 96 15.01 28.44 -1.00
N ALA A 97 14.26 27.45 -0.52
CA ALA A 97 12.86 27.63 -0.16
C ALA A 97 12.71 28.66 0.98
N SER A 98 11.62 29.42 0.93
CA SER A 98 11.32 30.38 1.99
C SER A 98 10.98 29.67 3.31
N LYS A 99 11.17 30.38 4.42
CA LYS A 99 10.83 29.91 5.77
C LYS A 99 9.37 29.45 5.89
N ASP A 100 8.45 30.06 5.16
CA ASP A 100 7.02 29.75 5.21
C ASP A 100 6.71 28.47 4.43
N GLN A 101 7.29 28.29 3.23
CA GLN A 101 7.18 27.04 2.47
C GLN A 101 7.67 25.82 3.27
N VAL A 102 8.80 25.98 3.96
CA VAL A 102 9.34 24.94 4.85
C VAL A 102 8.37 24.63 5.99
N ARG A 103 7.75 25.65 6.59
CA ARG A 103 6.80 25.46 7.70
C ARG A 103 5.51 24.79 7.25
N ASP A 104 4.99 25.17 6.10
CA ASP A 104 3.81 24.57 5.51
C ASP A 104 4.04 23.09 5.21
N LYS A 105 5.20 22.76 4.63
CA LYS A 105 5.59 21.37 4.37
C LYS A 105 5.73 20.56 5.66
N TYR A 106 6.35 21.14 6.70
CA TYR A 106 6.42 20.51 8.02
C TYR A 106 5.03 20.24 8.61
N ASN A 107 4.10 21.19 8.50
CA ASN A 107 2.72 21.02 8.98
C ASN A 107 1.99 19.91 8.24
N GLN A 108 2.19 19.80 6.92
CA GLN A 108 1.67 18.67 6.13
C GLN A 108 2.24 17.34 6.61
N LEU A 109 3.56 17.25 6.78
CA LEU A 109 4.22 16.04 7.28
C LEU A 109 3.70 15.64 8.66
N LYS A 110 3.52 16.62 9.57
CA LYS A 110 2.94 16.38 10.90
C LYS A 110 1.55 15.76 10.81
N LYS A 111 0.68 16.29 9.96
CA LYS A 111 -0.67 15.74 9.74
C LYS A 111 -0.63 14.32 9.19
N LEU A 112 0.24 14.04 8.21
CA LEU A 112 0.38 12.70 7.62
C LEU A 112 0.89 11.67 8.65
N ARG A 113 1.86 12.07 9.48
CA ARG A 113 2.36 11.22 10.57
C ARG A 113 1.26 10.88 11.57
N GLN A 114 0.43 11.86 11.94
CA GLN A 114 -0.72 11.61 12.80
C GLN A 114 -1.69 10.60 12.17
N GLN A 115 -2.08 10.82 10.92
CA GLN A 115 -3.01 9.93 10.21
C GLN A 115 -2.46 8.50 10.04
N TYR A 116 -1.15 8.34 9.90
CA TYR A 116 -0.50 7.05 9.88
C TYR A 116 -0.53 6.39 11.27
N ALA A 117 -0.18 7.13 12.33
CA ALA A 117 -0.22 6.65 13.70
C ALA A 117 -1.63 6.22 14.12
N ASP A 118 -2.66 7.01 13.78
CA ASP A 118 -4.05 6.68 14.06
C ASP A 118 -4.45 5.37 13.37
N ALA A 119 -4.12 5.20 12.09
CA ALA A 119 -4.41 3.96 11.36
C ALA A 119 -3.71 2.74 11.96
N GLN A 120 -2.45 2.90 12.38
CA GLN A 120 -1.69 1.85 13.05
C GLN A 120 -2.30 1.49 14.41
N PHE A 121 -2.80 2.50 15.13
CA PHE A 121 -3.46 2.32 16.42
C PHE A 121 -4.77 1.54 16.28
N GLU A 122 -5.59 1.82 15.28
CA GLU A 122 -6.82 1.06 15.04
C GLU A 122 -6.56 -0.43 14.78
N ILE A 123 -5.53 -0.75 13.98
CA ILE A 123 -5.11 -2.16 13.75
C ILE A 123 -4.65 -2.82 15.06
N THR A 124 -3.92 -2.06 15.88
CA THR A 124 -3.43 -2.50 17.19
C THR A 124 -4.59 -2.79 18.14
N LEU A 125 -5.58 -1.90 18.18
CA LEU A 125 -6.77 -2.02 19.00
C LEU A 125 -7.61 -3.22 18.58
N ALA A 126 -7.90 -3.36 17.28
CA ALA A 126 -8.63 -4.50 16.74
C ALA A 126 -7.92 -5.84 17.02
N THR A 127 -6.58 -5.85 16.97
CA THR A 127 -5.82 -7.04 17.36
C THR A 127 -5.96 -7.35 18.85
N ARG A 128 -5.88 -6.33 19.72
CA ARG A 128 -6.02 -6.48 21.18
C ARG A 128 -7.34 -7.14 21.56
N GLU A 129 -8.43 -6.85 20.85
CA GLU A 129 -9.76 -7.41 21.10
C GLU A 129 -9.80 -8.94 20.94
N ILE A 130 -8.99 -9.50 20.05
CA ILE A 130 -8.88 -10.95 19.80
C ILE A 130 -8.07 -11.67 20.90
N LEU A 131 -7.16 -10.96 21.56
CA LEU A 131 -6.23 -11.51 22.53
C LEU A 131 -6.87 -11.67 23.91
N ASN A 132 -6.47 -12.71 24.64
CA ASN A 132 -6.81 -12.86 26.06
C ASN A 132 -5.92 -11.97 26.97
N ALA A 133 -6.22 -11.90 28.27
CA ALA A 133 -5.52 -11.02 29.20
C ALA A 133 -4.00 -11.25 29.25
N GLN A 134 -3.54 -12.50 29.29
CA GLN A 134 -2.11 -12.84 29.31
C GLN A 134 -1.43 -12.46 27.99
N GLN A 135 -2.06 -12.76 26.85
CA GLN A 135 -1.57 -12.40 25.52
C GLN A 135 -1.48 -10.88 25.35
N ARG A 136 -2.41 -10.10 25.93
CA ARG A 136 -2.37 -8.63 25.90
C ARG A 136 -1.14 -8.07 26.62
N GLN A 137 -0.76 -8.65 27.76
CA GLN A 137 0.44 -8.22 28.49
C GLN A 137 1.70 -8.42 27.66
N MET A 138 1.84 -9.60 27.04
CA MET A 138 2.94 -9.89 26.13
C MET A 138 2.92 -8.99 24.90
N PHE A 139 1.74 -8.77 24.32
CA PHE A 139 1.56 -7.90 23.16
C PHE A 139 2.04 -6.48 23.43
N THR A 140 1.67 -5.90 24.57
CA THR A 140 2.15 -4.58 24.99
C THR A 140 3.66 -4.50 25.14
N ALA A 141 4.31 -5.56 25.68
CA ALA A 141 5.76 -5.61 25.79
C ALA A 141 6.49 -5.58 24.42
N HIS A 142 5.85 -6.08 23.36
CA HIS A 142 6.38 -6.01 21.99
C HIS A 142 6.14 -4.67 21.29
N MET A 143 5.12 -3.90 21.71
CA MET A 143 4.82 -2.59 21.09
C MET A 143 5.88 -1.54 21.38
N TYR A 144 6.49 -1.55 22.58
CA TYR A 144 7.49 -0.55 23.00
C TYR A 144 8.94 -0.92 22.65
N LYS A 145 9.14 -2.06 21.98
CA LYS A 145 10.48 -2.56 21.59
C LYS A 145 10.88 -2.19 20.14
N GLN A 146 10.07 -1.40 19.45
CA GLN A 146 10.28 -1.01 18.05
C GLN A 146 10.76 0.43 17.92
#